data_AF-A0A382WKR4-F1
#
_entry.id   AF-A0A382WKR4-F1
#
_cell.length_a   1.000
_cell.length_b   1.000
_cell.length_c   1.000
_cell.angle_alpha   90.00
_cell.angle_beta   90.00
_cell.angle_gamma   90.00
#
_symmetry.space_group_name_H-M   'P 1'
#
loop_
_entity.id
_entity.type
_entity.pdbx_description
1 polymer ?
#
loop_
_entity_poly.entity_id
_entity_poly.type
_entity_poly.pdbx_seq_one_letter_code
_entity_poly.pdbx_strand_id
1 'polypeptide(L)'
;MIHRTPGDFLDRITYPLDQPESITWTELVNKCKKSLNATGACILKNFVHQSTLERMVLETERIVDKSHFCKDNHNVFFEEDDTSLPADHPLRIKEDTSLNSIPYDLMSPTDALHQLYNWHPLIKFLSAVLGHTLYRMADPMAALTLNVMNEHQNHGWHYDESQVTITLLIQKPEFGGVFEYVPNLRKFDTDDYSKLGSILNGSDEGVVPLNVEPGDLLIFAGFYSLHRVTP
;
A
#
# COMPACT_ATOMS: atom_id res chain seq x y z
N MET A 1 26.98 20.89 -5.37
CA MET A 1 25.73 20.12 -5.27
C MET A 1 26.01 18.95 -4.37
N ILE A 2 25.33 18.84 -3.21
CA ILE A 2 25.45 17.65 -2.37
C ILE A 2 24.76 16.53 -3.14
N HIS A 3 25.49 15.49 -3.52
CA HIS A 3 24.89 14.29 -4.10
C HIS A 3 24.03 13.63 -3.02
N ARG A 4 22.71 13.83 -3.08
CA ARG A 4 21.79 13.15 -2.17
C ARG A 4 21.72 11.69 -2.57
N THR A 5 22.09 10.81 -1.64
CA THR A 5 21.77 9.39 -1.73
C THR A 5 20.34 9.17 -1.24
N PRO A 6 19.68 8.05 -1.58
CA PRO A 6 18.34 7.77 -1.04
C PRO A 6 18.32 7.68 0.49
N GLY A 7 19.45 7.39 1.14
CA GLY A 7 19.56 7.44 2.61
C GLY A 7 19.36 8.84 3.19
N ASP A 8 19.64 9.90 2.41
CA ASP A 8 19.42 11.30 2.82
C ASP A 8 17.94 11.71 2.67
N PHE A 9 17.08 10.83 2.15
CA PHE A 9 15.64 11.06 2.08
C PHE A 9 14.94 10.79 3.40
N LEU A 10 15.58 10.06 4.31
CA LEU A 10 15.01 9.51 5.54
C LEU A 10 15.72 10.09 6.76
N ASP A 11 15.04 10.10 7.92
CA ASP A 11 15.72 10.28 9.19
C ASP A 11 16.54 9.02 9.52
N ARG A 12 17.85 9.08 9.29
CA ARG A 12 18.77 7.94 9.50
C ARG A 12 18.95 7.53 10.97
N ILE A 13 18.52 8.38 11.92
CA ILE A 13 18.53 8.01 13.34
C ILE A 13 17.32 7.10 13.62
N THR A 14 16.15 7.49 13.12
CA THR A 14 14.91 6.72 13.30
C THR A 14 14.86 5.48 12.38
N TYR A 15 15.39 5.60 11.16
CA TYR A 15 15.38 4.59 10.10
C TYR A 15 16.79 4.32 9.57
N PRO A 16 17.64 3.61 10.34
CA PRO A 16 19.04 3.35 9.99
C PRO A 16 19.16 2.21 8.95
N LEU A 17 18.44 2.31 7.82
CA LEU A 17 18.27 1.19 6.87
C LEU A 17 19.59 0.71 6.26
N ASP A 18 20.58 1.60 6.18
CA ASP A 18 21.92 1.35 5.65
C ASP A 18 22.92 0.78 6.67
N GLN A 19 22.46 0.52 7.90
CA GLN A 19 23.23 -0.12 8.97
C GLN A 19 22.60 -1.48 9.34
N PRO A 20 22.50 -2.43 8.38
CA PRO A 20 21.89 -3.72 8.64
C PRO A 20 22.60 -4.44 9.79
N GLU A 21 21.84 -5.21 10.57
CA GLU A 21 22.33 -6.03 11.69
C GLU A 21 22.91 -5.23 12.88
N SER A 22 22.88 -3.89 12.82
CA SER A 22 23.07 -3.07 14.03
C SER A 22 21.94 -3.28 15.03
N ILE A 23 22.16 -2.90 16.29
CA ILE A 23 21.16 -3.04 17.37
C ILE A 23 19.89 -2.27 17.01
N THR A 24 20.02 -1.00 16.62
CA THR A 24 18.89 -0.13 16.28
C THR A 24 18.12 -0.61 15.04
N TRP A 25 18.83 -1.10 14.02
CA TRP A 25 18.19 -1.71 12.84
C TRP A 25 17.42 -2.98 13.21
N THR A 26 17.99 -3.84 14.05
CA THR A 26 17.36 -5.10 14.48
C THR A 26 16.13 -4.85 15.33
N GLU A 27 16.19 -3.86 16.24
CA GLU A 27 15.04 -3.40 17.02
C GLU A 27 13.92 -2.87 16.11
N LEU A 28 14.26 -2.09 15.09
CA LEU A 28 13.30 -1.59 14.10
C LEU A 28 12.62 -2.74 13.35
N VAL A 29 13.38 -3.72 12.85
CA VAL A 29 12.84 -4.90 12.17
C VAL A 29 11.87 -5.67 13.08
N ASN A 30 12.26 -5.91 14.34
CA ASN A 30 11.42 -6.62 15.30
C ASN A 30 10.15 -5.85 15.67
N LYS A 31 10.23 -4.52 15.77
CA LYS A 31 9.06 -3.65 15.96
C LYS A 31 8.08 -3.79 14.78
N CYS A 32 8.58 -3.77 13.55
CA CYS A 32 7.75 -3.91 12.35
C CYS A 32 7.07 -5.28 12.30
N LYS A 33 7.83 -6.36 12.54
CA LYS A 33 7.30 -7.73 12.64
C LYS A 33 6.19 -7.84 13.67
N LYS A 34 6.41 -7.29 14.86
CA LYS A 34 5.43 -7.32 15.94
C LYS A 34 4.14 -6.60 15.54
N SER A 35 4.24 -5.44 14.89
CA SER A 35 3.08 -4.69 14.40
C SER A 35 2.31 -5.50 13.35
N LEU A 36 3.03 -6.00 12.32
CA LEU A 36 2.42 -6.75 11.23
C LEU A 36 1.72 -8.02 11.73
N ASN A 37 2.34 -8.77 12.65
CA ASN A 37 1.74 -9.97 13.23
C ASN A 37 0.53 -9.68 14.11
N ALA A 38 0.50 -8.51 14.78
CA ALA A 38 -0.60 -8.17 15.69
C ALA A 38 -1.82 -7.62 14.95
N THR A 39 -1.62 -6.81 13.91
CA THR A 39 -2.70 -6.01 13.30
C THR A 39 -2.81 -6.17 11.79
N GLY A 40 -1.93 -6.92 11.13
CA GLY A 40 -1.85 -6.98 9.67
C GLY A 40 -1.27 -5.71 9.03
N ALA A 41 -0.81 -4.74 9.83
CA ALA A 41 -0.30 -3.46 9.34
C ALA A 41 0.91 -2.98 10.17
N CYS A 42 1.86 -2.33 9.49
CA CYS A 42 2.96 -1.61 10.13
C CYS A 42 3.16 -0.26 9.45
N ILE A 43 3.00 0.82 10.21
CA ILE A 43 3.20 2.19 9.72
C ILE A 43 4.51 2.74 10.29
N LEU A 44 5.42 3.13 9.39
CA LEU A 44 6.64 3.86 9.70
C LEU A 44 6.36 5.35 9.50
N LYS A 45 6.08 6.05 10.61
CA LYS A 45 5.65 7.45 10.57
C LYS A 45 6.76 8.40 10.13
N ASN A 46 6.47 9.37 9.28
CA ASN A 46 7.45 10.33 8.75
C ASN A 46 8.70 9.63 8.19
N PHE A 47 8.49 8.53 7.45
CA PHE A 47 9.55 7.72 6.88
C PHE A 47 10.47 8.55 5.97
N VAL A 48 9.87 9.35 5.10
CA VAL A 48 10.59 10.34 4.28
C VAL A 48 10.51 11.73 4.89
N HIS A 49 11.61 12.49 4.77
CA HIS A 49 11.64 13.90 5.15
C HIS A 49 10.70 14.75 4.30
N GLN A 50 10.15 15.79 4.92
CA GLN A 50 9.24 16.75 4.27
C GLN A 50 9.79 17.33 2.96
N SER A 51 11.08 17.72 2.92
CA SER A 51 11.67 18.24 1.68
C SER A 51 11.77 17.22 0.54
N THR A 52 11.86 15.93 0.87
CA THR A 52 11.82 14.85 -0.12
C THR A 52 10.40 14.57 -0.56
N LEU A 53 9.45 14.62 0.37
CA LEU A 53 8.03 14.46 0.09
C LEU A 53 7.53 15.53 -0.91
N GLU A 54 7.87 16.80 -0.65
CA GLU A 54 7.57 17.93 -1.58
C GLU A 54 8.15 17.69 -2.97
N ARG A 55 9.38 17.16 -3.03
CA ARG A 55 10.03 16.79 -4.28
C ARG A 55 9.28 15.66 -5.00
N MET A 56 8.85 14.62 -4.28
CA MET A 56 8.09 13.49 -4.85
C MET A 56 6.76 13.94 -5.44
N VAL A 57 6.06 14.86 -4.76
CA VAL A 57 4.81 15.47 -5.27
C VAL A 57 5.09 16.24 -6.57
N LEU A 58 6.06 17.16 -6.57
CA LEU A 58 6.43 17.93 -7.77
C LEU A 58 6.87 17.04 -8.93
N GLU A 59 7.59 15.95 -8.66
CA GLU A 59 8.02 15.00 -9.69
C GLU A 59 6.82 14.25 -10.30
N THR A 60 5.83 13.89 -9.46
CA THR A 60 4.58 13.24 -9.86
C THR A 60 3.69 14.17 -10.69
N GLU A 61 3.55 15.43 -10.29
CA GLU A 61 2.75 16.43 -11.01
C GLU A 61 3.20 16.63 -12.46
N ARG A 62 4.49 16.41 -12.79
CA ARG A 62 5.00 16.51 -14.16
C ARG A 62 4.52 15.40 -15.10
N ILE A 63 4.03 14.29 -14.55
CA ILE A 63 3.65 13.09 -15.31
C ILE A 63 2.23 12.61 -15.03
N VAL A 64 1.49 13.30 -14.16
CA VAL A 64 0.12 12.91 -13.77
C VAL A 64 -0.87 12.94 -14.92
N ASP A 65 -0.65 13.81 -15.90
CA ASP A 65 -1.42 13.91 -17.15
C ASP A 65 -1.28 12.68 -18.05
N LYS A 66 -0.25 11.85 -17.81
CA LYS A 66 -0.01 10.58 -18.49
C LYS A 66 -0.56 9.37 -17.73
N SER A 67 -1.23 9.61 -16.60
CA SER A 67 -1.83 8.53 -15.82
C SER A 67 -2.92 7.80 -16.63
N HIS A 68 -3.06 6.51 -16.37
CA HIS A 68 -4.09 5.68 -16.97
C HIS A 68 -5.30 5.63 -16.05
N PHE A 69 -6.47 6.01 -16.56
CA PHE A 69 -7.72 5.88 -15.83
C PHE A 69 -8.16 4.41 -15.76
N CYS A 70 -8.16 3.86 -14.56
CA CYS A 70 -8.65 2.54 -14.23
C CYS A 70 -10.06 2.67 -13.66
N LYS A 71 -11.00 1.90 -14.21
CA LYS A 71 -12.33 1.73 -13.63
C LYS A 71 -12.73 0.28 -13.74
N ASP A 72 -13.24 -0.28 -12.65
CA ASP A 72 -13.68 -1.66 -12.60
C ASP A 72 -14.86 -1.85 -11.65
N ASN A 73 -15.63 -2.91 -11.88
CA ASN A 73 -16.72 -3.37 -11.03
C ASN A 73 -16.46 -4.85 -10.70
N HIS A 74 -15.89 -5.09 -9.53
CA HIS A 74 -15.29 -6.38 -9.18
C HIS A 74 -15.84 -6.89 -7.85
N ASN A 75 -15.76 -8.21 -7.61
CA ASN A 75 -15.95 -8.71 -6.26
C ASN A 75 -14.66 -8.49 -5.45
N VAL A 76 -14.69 -8.82 -4.16
CA VAL A 76 -13.54 -8.59 -3.26
C VAL A 76 -12.26 -9.36 -3.64
N PHE A 77 -12.31 -10.28 -4.61
CA PHE A 77 -11.17 -11.08 -5.09
C PHE A 77 -10.77 -10.80 -6.55
N PHE A 78 -11.42 -9.84 -7.22
CA PHE A 78 -11.24 -9.59 -8.67
C PHE A 78 -11.57 -10.80 -9.55
N GLU A 79 -12.47 -11.67 -9.08
CA GLU A 79 -12.90 -12.86 -9.81
C GLU A 79 -14.18 -12.61 -10.63
N GLU A 80 -14.36 -13.43 -11.67
CA GLU A 80 -15.58 -13.50 -12.45
C GLU A 80 -16.79 -13.88 -11.59
N ASP A 81 -18.00 -13.47 -12.00
CA ASP A 81 -19.22 -13.80 -11.24
C ASP A 81 -19.54 -15.30 -11.31
N ASP A 82 -19.53 -15.97 -10.14
CA ASP A 82 -19.95 -17.37 -10.02
C ASP A 82 -21.48 -17.45 -9.83
N THR A 83 -22.18 -17.59 -10.97
CA THR A 83 -23.64 -17.73 -11.00
C THR A 83 -24.19 -19.00 -10.35
N SER A 84 -23.34 -19.94 -9.92
CA SER A 84 -23.77 -21.11 -9.14
C SER A 84 -24.09 -20.77 -7.68
N LEU A 85 -23.57 -19.65 -7.17
CA LEU A 85 -23.83 -19.16 -5.82
C LEU A 85 -25.13 -18.33 -5.76
N PRO A 86 -25.80 -18.24 -4.59
CA PRO A 86 -26.95 -17.36 -4.38
C PRO A 86 -26.65 -15.90 -4.78
N ALA A 87 -27.62 -15.17 -5.32
CA ALA A 87 -27.40 -13.80 -5.82
C ALA A 87 -26.97 -12.80 -4.74
N ASP A 88 -27.29 -13.08 -3.47
CA ASP A 88 -26.90 -12.31 -2.29
C ASP A 88 -25.62 -12.85 -1.61
N HIS A 89 -24.96 -13.85 -2.21
CA HIS A 89 -23.72 -14.39 -1.68
C HIS A 89 -22.62 -13.31 -1.70
N PRO A 90 -21.80 -13.16 -0.64
CA PRO A 90 -20.79 -12.11 -0.54
C PRO A 90 -19.79 -12.06 -1.70
N LEU A 91 -19.43 -13.22 -2.25
CA LEU A 91 -18.55 -13.34 -3.43
C LEU A 91 -19.14 -12.79 -4.74
N ARG A 92 -20.46 -12.56 -4.76
CA ARG A 92 -21.18 -11.99 -5.90
C ARG A 92 -21.52 -10.51 -5.69
N ILE A 93 -21.28 -9.96 -4.50
CA ILE A 93 -21.41 -8.53 -4.26
C ILE A 93 -20.27 -7.82 -4.97
N LYS A 94 -20.62 -6.80 -5.75
CA LYS A 94 -19.67 -6.03 -6.55
C LYS A 94 -19.41 -4.67 -5.90
N GLU A 95 -18.17 -4.25 -6.00
CA GLU A 95 -17.66 -2.96 -5.57
C GLU A 95 -17.18 -2.18 -6.79
N ASP A 96 -17.47 -0.88 -6.81
CA ASP A 96 -16.92 0.01 -7.82
C ASP A 96 -15.55 0.50 -7.36
N THR A 97 -14.56 0.40 -8.24
CA THR A 97 -13.25 1.01 -8.07
C THR A 97 -13.00 1.95 -9.23
N SER A 98 -12.48 3.14 -8.94
CA SER A 98 -11.95 4.01 -9.97
C SER A 98 -10.77 4.81 -9.44
N LEU A 99 -9.65 4.80 -10.15
CA LEU A 99 -8.44 5.52 -9.80
C LEU A 99 -7.60 5.72 -11.05
N ASN A 100 -6.61 6.60 -11.00
CA ASN A 100 -5.60 6.68 -12.03
C ASN A 100 -4.31 6.00 -11.56
N SER A 101 -3.62 5.31 -12.46
CA SER A 101 -2.32 4.71 -12.15
C SER A 101 -1.25 5.18 -13.13
N ILE A 102 -0.08 5.53 -12.60
CA ILE A 102 1.10 5.87 -13.40
C ILE A 102 2.08 4.70 -13.28
N PRO A 103 2.44 4.04 -14.40
CA PRO A 103 3.40 2.94 -14.39
C PRO A 103 4.83 3.42 -14.17
N TYR A 104 5.68 2.48 -13.71
CA TYR A 104 7.06 2.75 -13.32
C TYR A 104 7.94 3.30 -14.45
N ASP A 105 7.73 2.86 -15.70
CA ASP A 105 8.51 3.25 -16.88
C ASP A 105 8.31 4.72 -17.29
N LEU A 106 7.28 5.39 -16.77
CA LEU A 106 7.08 6.83 -16.95
C LEU A 106 7.87 7.68 -15.93
N MET A 107 8.41 7.07 -14.87
CA MET A 107 9.17 7.78 -13.84
C MET A 107 10.63 7.96 -14.25
N SER A 108 11.20 9.14 -14.04
CA SER A 108 12.62 9.37 -14.36
C SER A 108 13.52 8.62 -13.36
N PRO A 109 14.65 8.03 -13.81
CA PRO A 109 15.64 7.46 -12.90
C PRO A 109 16.22 8.46 -11.88
N THR A 110 16.06 9.76 -12.14
CA THR A 110 16.44 10.81 -11.21
C THR A 110 15.39 11.08 -10.13
N ASP A 111 14.13 10.67 -10.32
CA ASP A 111 13.04 10.97 -9.40
C ASP A 111 13.24 10.24 -8.06
N ALA A 112 12.83 10.90 -6.97
CA ALA A 112 13.08 10.43 -5.62
C ALA A 112 12.42 9.08 -5.34
N LEU A 113 11.20 8.85 -5.84
CA LEU A 113 10.50 7.56 -5.72
C LEU A 113 11.25 6.44 -6.44
N HIS A 114 11.67 6.68 -7.68
CA HIS A 114 12.47 5.73 -8.45
C HIS A 114 13.79 5.42 -7.72
N GLN A 115 14.48 6.45 -7.21
CA GLN A 115 15.73 6.28 -6.46
C GLN A 115 15.54 5.49 -5.15
N LEU A 116 14.45 5.76 -4.42
CA LEU A 116 14.12 5.06 -3.17
C LEU A 116 13.78 3.59 -3.41
N TYR A 117 12.96 3.28 -4.41
CA TYR A 117 12.63 1.90 -4.81
C TYR A 117 13.88 1.08 -5.19
N ASN A 118 14.82 1.71 -5.89
CA ASN A 118 16.07 1.06 -6.30
C ASN A 118 17.15 1.04 -5.22
N TRP A 119 16.89 1.62 -4.05
CA TRP A 119 17.85 1.64 -2.96
C TRP A 119 17.96 0.26 -2.28
N HIS A 120 19.13 -0.36 -2.36
CA HIS A 120 19.35 -1.72 -1.85
C HIS A 120 19.08 -1.87 -0.33
N PRO A 121 19.44 -0.91 0.53
CA PRO A 121 19.06 -0.94 1.94
C PRO A 121 17.55 -1.06 2.21
N LEU A 122 16.69 -0.44 1.39
CA LEU A 122 15.24 -0.55 1.54
C LEU A 122 14.77 -1.99 1.35
N ILE A 123 15.15 -2.63 0.24
CA ILE A 123 14.72 -4.01 -0.03
C ILE A 123 15.32 -5.01 0.97
N LYS A 124 16.56 -4.77 1.45
CA LYS A 124 17.17 -5.59 2.52
C LYS A 124 16.38 -5.45 3.83
N PHE A 125 15.99 -4.24 4.21
CA PHE A 125 15.16 -3.99 5.37
C PHE A 125 13.78 -4.67 5.26
N LEU A 126 13.07 -4.45 4.15
CA LEU A 126 11.76 -5.05 3.91
C LEU A 126 11.83 -6.58 3.91
N SER A 127 12.86 -7.16 3.29
CA SER A 127 13.10 -8.62 3.33
C SER A 127 13.26 -9.12 4.77
N ALA A 128 14.00 -8.39 5.60
CA ALA A 128 14.18 -8.76 6.99
C ALA A 128 12.88 -8.66 7.81
N VAL A 129 12.05 -7.63 7.57
CA VAL A 129 10.73 -7.46 8.18
C VAL A 129 9.80 -8.61 7.78
N LEU A 130 9.71 -8.94 6.49
CA LEU A 130 8.81 -9.97 5.98
C LEU A 130 9.32 -11.40 6.20
N GLY A 131 10.60 -11.58 6.54
CA GLY A 131 11.18 -12.90 6.81
C GLY A 131 11.53 -13.70 5.56
N HIS A 132 11.47 -13.09 4.38
CA HIS A 132 11.78 -13.70 3.09
C HIS A 132 12.60 -12.74 2.23
N THR A 133 13.43 -13.27 1.34
CA THR A 133 14.16 -12.44 0.37
C THR A 133 13.19 -11.85 -0.64
N LEU A 134 13.09 -10.51 -0.67
CA LEU A 134 12.36 -9.80 -1.70
C LEU A 134 13.26 -9.53 -2.91
N TYR A 135 12.64 -9.54 -4.07
CA TYR A 135 13.25 -9.18 -5.34
C TYR A 135 12.46 -8.03 -5.95
N ARG A 136 13.15 -7.19 -6.73
CA ARG A 136 12.45 -6.16 -7.51
C ARG A 136 11.69 -6.83 -8.63
N MET A 137 10.48 -6.34 -8.89
CA MET A 137 9.68 -6.81 -10.02
C MET A 137 10.44 -6.51 -11.31
N ALA A 138 10.49 -7.50 -12.22
CA ALA A 138 11.17 -7.35 -13.50
C ALA A 138 10.32 -6.60 -14.55
N ASP A 139 9.01 -6.53 -14.32
CA ASP A 139 8.08 -5.81 -15.18
C ASP A 139 8.37 -4.29 -15.13
N PRO A 140 8.69 -3.65 -16.26
CA PRO A 140 9.05 -2.24 -16.31
C PRO A 140 7.87 -1.29 -16.03
N MET A 141 6.62 -1.77 -16.06
CA MET A 141 5.44 -0.98 -15.75
C MET A 141 4.96 -1.21 -14.31
N ALA A 142 4.97 -2.47 -13.85
CA ALA A 142 4.39 -2.86 -12.57
C ALA A 142 5.35 -2.79 -11.36
N ALA A 143 6.63 -2.46 -11.58
CA ALA A 143 7.62 -2.50 -10.50
C ALA A 143 7.35 -1.54 -9.34
N LEU A 144 6.83 -0.37 -9.66
CA LEU A 144 6.36 0.65 -8.73
C LEU A 144 5.24 1.41 -9.42
N THR A 145 4.06 1.45 -8.83
CA THR A 145 2.93 2.20 -9.34
C THR A 145 2.66 3.43 -8.47
N LEU A 146 2.24 4.51 -9.11
CA LEU A 146 1.68 5.68 -8.43
C LEU A 146 0.18 5.68 -8.64
N ASN A 147 -0.57 5.50 -7.56
CA ASN A 147 -2.02 5.63 -7.59
C ASN A 147 -2.40 7.08 -7.31
N VAL A 148 -3.19 7.66 -8.21
CA VAL A 148 -3.67 9.04 -8.17
C VAL A 148 -5.19 9.00 -8.16
N MET A 149 -5.78 9.52 -7.10
CA MET A 149 -7.23 9.50 -6.89
C MET A 149 -7.73 10.94 -6.86
N ASN A 150 -8.57 11.26 -7.84
CA ASN A 150 -9.26 12.54 -7.98
C ASN A 150 -10.58 12.52 -7.20
N GLU A 151 -11.30 13.64 -7.24
CA GLU A 151 -12.64 13.73 -6.66
C GLU A 151 -13.56 12.62 -7.19
N HIS A 152 -14.31 12.00 -6.28
CA HIS A 152 -15.23 10.88 -6.53
C HIS A 152 -14.56 9.55 -6.95
N GLN A 153 -13.23 9.46 -6.90
CA GLN A 153 -12.49 8.22 -7.11
C GLN A 153 -12.29 7.48 -5.79
N ASN A 154 -12.23 6.16 -5.85
CA ASN A 154 -12.16 5.28 -4.70
C ASN A 154 -11.50 3.95 -5.07
N HIS A 155 -11.11 3.18 -4.06
CA HIS A 155 -10.73 1.79 -4.25
C HIS A 155 -11.66 0.98 -3.38
N GLY A 156 -12.64 0.32 -4.01
CA GLY A 156 -13.68 -0.45 -3.32
C GLY A 156 -13.11 -1.57 -2.46
N TRP A 157 -13.97 -2.21 -1.67
CA TRP A 157 -13.54 -3.32 -0.81
C TRP A 157 -12.89 -4.44 -1.62
N HIS A 158 -11.67 -4.83 -1.24
CA HIS A 158 -10.94 -5.93 -1.87
C HIS A 158 -9.93 -6.57 -0.93
N TYR A 159 -9.42 -7.72 -1.37
CA TYR A 159 -8.19 -8.33 -0.89
C TYR A 159 -7.12 -8.19 -1.96
N ASP A 160 -5.87 -8.07 -1.52
CA ASP A 160 -4.74 -8.12 -2.45
C ASP A 160 -4.48 -9.57 -2.89
N GLU A 161 -4.08 -9.73 -4.15
CA GLU A 161 -3.48 -10.99 -4.62
C GLU A 161 -2.12 -11.23 -3.95
N SER A 162 -1.40 -10.13 -3.64
CA SER A 162 -0.12 -10.18 -2.95
C SER A 162 -0.29 -10.38 -1.45
N GLN A 163 0.60 -11.17 -0.82
CA GLN A 163 0.55 -11.38 0.63
C GLN A 163 0.74 -10.09 1.42
N VAL A 164 1.57 -9.18 0.90
CA VAL A 164 1.89 -7.89 1.51
C VAL A 164 2.10 -6.83 0.44
N THR A 165 1.49 -5.69 0.64
CA THR A 165 1.66 -4.47 -0.15
C THR A 165 2.43 -3.43 0.65
N ILE A 166 3.34 -2.70 -0.01
CA ILE A 166 4.11 -1.61 0.59
C ILE A 166 3.71 -0.31 -0.10
N THR A 167 3.19 0.65 0.67
CA THR A 167 2.67 1.92 0.15
C THR A 167 3.35 3.08 0.85
N LEU A 168 3.77 4.09 0.09
CA LEU A 168 4.22 5.38 0.62
C LEU A 168 3.15 6.41 0.28
N LEU A 169 2.50 6.99 1.29
CA LEU A 169 1.54 8.07 1.05
C LEU A 169 2.33 9.36 0.76
N ILE A 170 2.23 9.92 -0.44
CA ILE A 170 2.96 11.14 -0.80
C ILE A 170 2.11 12.42 -0.69
N GLN A 171 0.80 12.27 -0.82
CA GLN A 171 -0.17 13.37 -0.73
C GLN A 171 -1.48 12.80 -0.18
N LYS A 172 -2.09 13.54 0.75
CA LYS A 172 -3.39 13.18 1.33
C LYS A 172 -4.51 13.99 0.68
N PRO A 173 -5.74 13.46 0.61
CA PRO A 173 -6.90 14.24 0.21
C PRO A 173 -7.30 15.27 1.27
N GLU A 174 -8.16 16.22 0.89
CA GLU A 174 -8.78 17.16 1.84
C GLU A 174 -9.91 16.50 2.64
N PHE A 175 -10.69 15.65 1.98
CA PHE A 175 -11.80 14.87 2.55
C PHE A 175 -11.85 13.50 1.88
N GLY A 176 -12.40 12.49 2.56
CA GLY A 176 -12.47 11.15 2.00
C GLY A 176 -11.10 10.48 1.90
N GLY A 177 -10.97 9.51 0.99
CA GLY A 177 -9.73 8.78 0.74
C GLY A 177 -9.13 8.11 1.99
N VAL A 178 -9.97 7.74 2.95
CA VAL A 178 -9.54 7.06 4.18
C VAL A 178 -9.22 5.62 3.84
N PHE A 179 -8.02 5.18 4.19
CA PHE A 179 -7.67 3.76 4.10
C PHE A 179 -8.34 3.02 5.25
N GLU A 180 -9.31 2.18 4.96
CA GLU A 180 -10.06 1.40 5.93
C GLU A 180 -9.79 -0.09 5.73
N TYR A 181 -9.76 -0.85 6.81
CA TYR A 181 -9.57 -2.28 6.71
C TYR A 181 -10.25 -3.06 7.84
N VAL A 182 -10.47 -4.36 7.59
CA VAL A 182 -10.91 -5.34 8.57
C VAL A 182 -9.79 -6.39 8.71
N PRO A 183 -9.04 -6.38 9.82
CA PRO A 183 -7.87 -7.24 9.98
C PRO A 183 -8.25 -8.73 10.00
N ASN A 184 -7.47 -9.54 9.29
CA ASN A 184 -7.53 -11.02 9.35
C ASN A 184 -8.93 -11.60 9.11
N LEU A 185 -9.71 -10.98 8.24
CA LEU A 185 -11.04 -11.47 7.85
C LEU A 185 -10.94 -12.72 6.97
N ARG A 186 -9.91 -12.79 6.12
CA ARG A 186 -9.57 -13.96 5.30
C ARG A 186 -8.55 -14.82 6.03
N LYS A 187 -8.71 -16.14 5.97
CA LYS A 187 -7.71 -17.13 6.37
C LYS A 187 -7.46 -18.08 5.21
N PHE A 188 -6.33 -18.78 5.22
CA PHE A 188 -6.01 -19.75 4.15
C PHE A 188 -7.10 -20.83 3.96
N ASP A 189 -7.77 -21.23 5.04
CA ASP A 189 -8.61 -22.43 5.04
C ASP A 189 -10.11 -22.16 5.30
N THR A 190 -10.49 -20.93 5.70
CA THR A 190 -11.90 -20.59 6.02
C THR A 190 -12.14 -19.09 5.87
N ASP A 191 -13.07 -18.72 5.00
CA ASP A 191 -13.57 -17.36 4.90
C ASP A 191 -14.84 -17.19 5.73
N ASP A 192 -14.88 -16.14 6.57
CA ASP A 192 -16.08 -15.75 7.30
C ASP A 192 -17.01 -14.97 6.37
N TYR A 193 -17.72 -15.69 5.49
CA TYR A 193 -18.67 -15.10 4.55
C TYR A 193 -19.80 -14.35 5.24
N SER A 194 -20.17 -14.73 6.47
CA SER A 194 -21.21 -14.01 7.22
C SER A 194 -20.74 -12.60 7.56
N LYS A 195 -19.53 -12.47 8.12
CA LYS A 195 -18.96 -11.18 8.46
C LYS A 195 -18.61 -10.36 7.22
N LEU A 196 -18.04 -10.99 6.19
CA LEU A 196 -17.77 -10.36 4.90
C LEU A 196 -19.05 -9.77 4.31
N GLY A 197 -20.12 -10.56 4.21
CA GLY A 197 -21.41 -10.11 3.71
C GLY A 197 -21.98 -8.94 4.52
N SER A 198 -21.84 -8.95 5.85
CA SER A 198 -22.28 -7.85 6.71
C SER A 198 -21.54 -6.54 6.38
N ILE A 199 -20.22 -6.60 6.22
CA ILE A 199 -19.38 -5.43 5.87
C ILE A 199 -19.74 -4.89 4.48
N LEU A 200 -19.85 -5.78 3.48
CA LEU A 200 -20.21 -5.40 2.11
C LEU A 200 -21.62 -4.82 2.00
N ASN A 201 -22.51 -5.15 2.94
CA ASN A 201 -23.84 -4.56 3.06
C ASN A 201 -23.88 -3.30 3.95
N GLY A 202 -22.72 -2.76 4.35
CA GLY A 202 -22.59 -1.45 5.00
C GLY A 202 -22.39 -1.47 6.52
N SER A 203 -22.13 -2.63 7.14
CA SER A 203 -21.72 -2.68 8.54
C SER A 203 -20.32 -2.08 8.74
N ASP A 204 -20.16 -1.30 9.80
CA ASP A 204 -18.87 -0.75 10.26
C ASP A 204 -18.21 -1.62 11.36
N GLU A 205 -18.82 -2.77 11.71
CA GLU A 205 -18.35 -3.61 12.79
C GLU A 205 -16.95 -4.20 12.50
N GLY A 206 -15.96 -3.72 13.24
CA GLY A 206 -14.57 -4.15 13.11
C GLY A 206 -13.82 -3.50 11.94
N VAL A 207 -14.42 -2.50 11.28
CA VAL A 207 -13.73 -1.61 10.34
C VAL A 207 -12.81 -0.68 11.13
N VAL A 208 -11.54 -0.63 10.72
CA VAL A 208 -10.50 0.17 11.35
C VAL A 208 -9.93 1.13 10.30
N PRO A 209 -9.91 2.45 10.54
CA PRO A 209 -9.18 3.38 9.70
C PRO A 209 -7.68 3.31 10.00
N LEU A 210 -6.84 3.21 8.97
CA LEU A 210 -5.40 3.40 9.08
C LEU A 210 -5.06 4.88 8.98
N ASN A 211 -4.51 5.42 10.06
CA ASN A 211 -4.05 6.81 10.12
C ASN A 211 -2.66 6.98 9.45
N VAL A 212 -2.63 6.83 8.13
CA VAL A 212 -1.46 7.07 7.28
C VAL A 212 -1.43 8.55 6.91
N GLU A 213 -0.30 9.21 7.16
CA GLU A 213 -0.07 10.61 6.82
C GLU A 213 0.99 10.72 5.70
N PRO A 214 1.01 11.84 4.97
CA PRO A 214 2.03 12.08 3.95
C PRO A 214 3.45 11.89 4.51
N GLY A 215 4.23 11.08 3.82
CA GLY A 215 5.58 10.67 4.20
C GLY A 215 5.67 9.37 4.99
N ASP A 216 4.54 8.75 5.36
CA ASP A 216 4.53 7.46 6.04
C ASP A 216 4.68 6.28 5.06
N LEU A 217 5.48 5.29 5.45
CA LEU A 217 5.54 4.00 4.77
C LEU A 217 4.65 2.98 5.48
N LEU A 218 3.65 2.47 4.78
CA LEU A 218 2.77 1.39 5.22
C LEU A 218 3.24 0.06 4.64
N ILE A 219 3.41 -0.94 5.50
CA ILE A 219 3.55 -2.36 5.14
C ILE A 219 2.26 -3.05 5.56
N PHE A 220 1.50 -3.61 4.61
CA PHE A 220 0.12 -4.04 4.83
C PHE A 220 -0.14 -5.44 4.28
N ALA A 221 -0.71 -6.32 5.10
CA ALA A 221 -1.01 -7.70 4.75
C ALA A 221 -2.40 -7.81 4.07
N GLY A 222 -2.52 -7.24 2.87
CA GLY A 222 -3.79 -7.10 2.14
C GLY A 222 -4.41 -8.41 1.68
N PHE A 223 -3.64 -9.49 1.60
CA PHE A 223 -4.20 -10.82 1.34
C PHE A 223 -5.17 -11.28 2.44
N TYR A 224 -4.85 -11.00 3.71
CA TYR A 224 -5.65 -11.45 4.86
C TYR A 224 -6.70 -10.44 5.30
N SER A 225 -6.56 -9.19 4.86
CA SER A 225 -7.32 -8.06 5.38
C SER A 225 -8.16 -7.44 4.28
N LEU A 226 -9.48 -7.46 4.45
CA LEU A 226 -10.39 -6.75 3.57
C LEU A 226 -10.12 -5.26 3.74
N HIS A 227 -9.92 -4.51 2.66
CA HIS A 227 -9.58 -3.10 2.75
C HIS A 227 -10.13 -2.29 1.58
N ARG A 228 -10.24 -0.98 1.80
CA ARG A 228 -10.70 -0.01 0.82
C ARG A 228 -10.03 1.35 1.03
N VAL A 229 -10.15 2.19 0.03
CA VAL A 229 -9.96 3.63 0.13
C VAL A 229 -11.31 4.27 -0.12
N THR A 230 -11.84 4.99 0.88
CA THR A 230 -13.17 5.62 0.76
C THR A 230 -13.20 6.65 -0.36
N PRO A 231 -14.37 6.91 -0.97
CA PRO A 231 -14.56 8.07 -1.84
C PRO A 231 -14.20 9.40 -1.15
#